data_AF-A0A9K3D798-F1
#
_entry.id   AF-A0A9K3D798-F1
#
_cell.length_a   1.000
_cell.length_b   1.000
_cell.length_c   1.000
_cell.angle_alpha   90.00
_cell.angle_beta   90.00
_cell.angle_gamma   90.00
#
_symmetry.space_group_name_H-M   'P 1'
#
loop_
_entity.id
_entity.type
_entity.pdbx_description
1 polymer ?
#
loop_
_entity_poly.entity_id
_entity_poly.type
_entity_poly.pdbx_seq_one_letter_code
_entity_poly.pdbx_strand_id
1 'polypeptide(L)'
;EASVGREDTEERRMLIKQKRDVSSDLSLLQSQLGALQKFNPETIAQKKKAMTAAYDAVNRWTDNTFQLRKYLINTMYMDKKQVNQMLQMEADFDNVEPPTK
;
A
#
# COMPACT_ATOMS: atom_id res chain seq x y z
N GLU A 1 -40.49 -2.21 45.79
CA GLU A 1 -39.34 -1.29 45.93
C GLU A 1 -38.44 -1.15 44.69
N ALA A 2 -38.78 -1.70 43.51
CA ALA A 2 -37.90 -1.69 42.34
C ALA A 2 -37.77 -0.34 41.57
N SER A 3 -38.42 0.73 42.03
CA SER A 3 -38.54 2.02 41.32
C SER A 3 -37.65 3.13 41.88
N VAL A 4 -37.19 3.03 43.12
CA VAL A 4 -36.46 4.12 43.79
C VAL A 4 -35.13 4.32 43.09
N GLY A 5 -34.91 5.51 42.52
CA GLY A 5 -33.71 5.87 41.76
C GLY A 5 -33.72 5.51 40.27
N ARG A 6 -34.80 4.92 39.73
CA ARG A 6 -35.00 4.66 38.28
C ARG A 6 -36.33 5.20 37.76
N GLU A 7 -36.86 6.20 38.44
CA GLU A 7 -38.13 6.83 38.12
C GLU A 7 -38.11 7.41 36.71
N ASP A 8 -39.23 7.26 36.01
CA ASP A 8 -39.36 7.73 34.62
C ASP A 8 -39.61 9.24 34.57
N THR A 9 -38.54 10.00 34.83
CA THR A 9 -38.53 11.46 34.75
C THR A 9 -38.11 11.93 33.37
N GLU A 10 -38.49 13.15 33.00
CA GLU A 10 -38.08 13.76 31.72
C GLU A 10 -36.55 13.90 31.62
N GLU A 11 -35.90 14.27 32.73
CA GLU A 11 -34.44 14.31 32.83
C GLU A 11 -33.80 12.96 32.52
N ARG A 12 -34.36 11.86 33.05
CA ARG A 12 -33.89 10.51 32.78
C ARG A 12 -34.08 10.12 31.32
N ARG A 13 -35.22 10.46 30.71
CA ARG A 13 -35.47 10.21 29.28
C ARG A 13 -34.48 10.98 28.40
N MET A 14 -34.20 12.23 28.73
CA MET A 14 -33.20 13.05 28.02
C MET A 14 -31.78 12.48 28.17
N LEU A 15 -31.37 12.08 29.38
CA LEU A 15 -30.07 11.46 29.62
C LEU A 15 -29.90 10.12 28.88
N ILE A 16 -30.95 9.30 28.83
CA ILE A 16 -30.92 8.04 28.06
C ILE A 16 -30.77 8.31 26.57
N LYS A 17 -31.51 9.31 26.05
CA LYS A 17 -31.39 9.73 24.65
C LYS A 17 -29.98 10.24 24.33
N GLN A 18 -29.44 11.16 25.13
CA GLN A 18 -28.08 11.66 24.97
C GLN A 18 -27.04 10.55 25.03
N LYS A 19 -27.17 9.61 25.98
CA LYS A 19 -26.27 8.46 26.08
C LYS A 19 -26.32 7.60 24.81
N ARG A 20 -27.52 7.37 24.27
CA ARG A 20 -27.70 6.62 23.03
C ARG A 20 -27.05 7.33 21.84
N ASP A 21 -27.30 8.62 21.70
CA ASP A 21 -26.78 9.43 20.59
C ASP A 21 -25.25 9.46 20.63
N VAL A 22 -24.65 9.78 21.79
CA VAL A 22 -23.19 9.77 21.97
C VAL A 22 -22.58 8.39 21.73
N SER A 23 -23.24 7.31 22.15
CA SER A 23 -22.75 5.94 21.91
C SER A 23 -22.78 5.59 20.42
N SER A 24 -23.81 6.03 19.69
CA SER A 24 -23.93 5.86 18.24
C SER A 24 -22.83 6.63 17.51
N ASP A 25 -22.61 7.89 17.88
CA ASP A 25 -21.57 8.74 17.29
C ASP A 25 -20.17 8.17 17.54
N LEU A 26 -19.91 7.71 18.77
CA LEU A 26 -18.65 7.07 19.13
C LEU A 26 -18.40 5.82 18.27
N SER A 27 -19.42 4.97 18.09
CA SER A 27 -19.31 3.79 17.22
C SER A 27 -19.01 4.17 15.77
N LEU A 28 -19.64 5.22 15.25
CA LEU A 28 -19.40 5.72 13.89
C LEU A 28 -17.97 6.24 13.74
N LEU A 29 -17.53 7.09 14.67
CA LEU A 29 -16.19 7.67 14.71
C LEU A 29 -15.10 6.59 14.81
N GLN A 30 -15.31 5.57 15.64
CA GLN A 30 -14.39 4.43 15.73
C GLN A 30 -14.29 3.65 14.42
N SER A 31 -15.42 3.42 13.74
CA SER A 31 -15.42 2.77 12.42
C SER A 31 -14.66 3.60 11.38
N GLN A 32 -14.86 4.92 11.37
CA GLN A 32 -14.14 5.83 10.48
C GLN A 32 -12.64 5.85 10.77
N LEU A 33 -12.27 5.88 12.05
CA LEU A 33 -10.88 5.86 12.49
C LEU A 33 -10.17 4.57 12.09
N GLY A 34 -10.83 3.42 12.24
CA GLY A 34 -10.32 2.13 11.75
C GLY A 34 -10.12 2.11 10.23
N ALA A 35 -11.06 2.68 9.47
CA ALA A 35 -10.92 2.80 8.02
C ALA A 35 -9.78 3.75 7.61
N LEU A 36 -9.47 4.76 8.43
CA LEU A 36 -8.40 5.73 8.19
C LEU A 36 -7.02 5.22 8.64
N GLN A 37 -6.95 4.22 9.51
CA GLN A 37 -5.70 3.67 10.03
C GLN A 37 -4.75 3.16 8.93
N LYS A 38 -5.31 2.71 7.79
CA LYS A 38 -4.54 2.32 6.59
C LYS A 38 -3.78 3.47 5.93
N PHE A 39 -4.15 4.71 6.24
CA PHE A 39 -3.50 5.93 5.74
C PHE A 39 -2.50 6.52 6.75
N ASN A 40 -2.02 5.71 7.69
CA ASN A 40 -0.97 6.14 8.61
C ASN A 40 0.25 6.65 7.80
N PRO A 41 0.67 7.91 7.99
CA PRO A 41 1.80 8.50 7.25
C PRO A 41 3.08 7.67 7.35
N GLU A 42 3.33 7.06 8.50
CA GLU A 42 4.52 6.24 8.73
C GLU A 42 4.48 4.96 7.89
N THR A 43 3.33 4.26 7.87
CA THR A 43 3.14 3.07 7.03
C THR A 43 3.25 3.41 5.54
N ILE A 44 2.72 4.56 5.12
CA ILE A 44 2.85 5.02 3.73
C ILE A 44 4.31 5.34 3.40
N ALA A 45 5.03 6.02 4.28
CA ALA A 45 6.44 6.35 4.09
C ALA A 45 7.31 5.10 3.97
N GLN A 46 7.07 4.10 4.83
CA GLN A 46 7.77 2.81 4.77
C GLN A 46 7.50 2.07 3.44
N LYS A 47 6.23 2.03 3.00
CA LYS A 47 5.88 1.46 1.69
C LYS A 47 6.57 2.18 0.54
N LYS A 48 6.59 3.52 0.56
CA LYS A 48 7.29 4.33 -0.45
C LYS A 48 8.79 4.02 -0.48
N LYS A 49 9.45 3.94 0.68
CA LYS A 49 10.87 3.59 0.76
C LYS A 49 11.16 2.20 0.20
N ALA A 50 10.34 1.20 0.56
CA ALA A 50 10.47 -0.15 0.03
C ALA A 50 10.26 -0.20 -1.48
N MET A 51 9.28 0.55 -1.98
CA MET A 51 8.99 0.66 -3.41
C MET A 51 10.15 1.31 -4.17
N THR A 52 10.73 2.41 -3.68
CA THR A 52 11.93 3.02 -4.28
C THR A 52 13.09 2.02 -4.37
N ALA A 53 13.38 1.31 -3.27
CA ALA A 53 14.44 0.31 -3.27
C ALA A 53 14.17 -0.84 -4.26
N ALA A 54 12.90 -1.24 -4.42
CA ALA A 54 12.51 -2.25 -5.40
C ALA A 54 12.71 -1.76 -6.84
N TYR A 55 12.32 -0.52 -7.17
CA TYR A 55 12.55 0.07 -8.50
C TYR A 55 14.04 0.15 -8.83
N ASP A 56 14.86 0.65 -7.89
CA ASP A 56 16.30 0.74 -8.07
C ASP A 56 16.92 -0.64 -8.29
N ALA A 57 16.46 -1.65 -7.54
CA ALA A 57 16.93 -3.02 -7.70
C ALA A 57 16.54 -3.61 -9.05
N VAL A 58 15.29 -3.42 -9.50
CA VAL A 58 14.83 -3.89 -10.81
C VAL A 58 15.65 -3.25 -11.93
N ASN A 59 15.81 -1.93 -11.93
CA ASN A 59 16.58 -1.22 -12.97
C ASN A 59 18.05 -1.66 -13.00
N ARG A 60 18.64 -1.90 -11.82
CA ARG A 60 20.00 -2.46 -11.76
C ARG A 60 20.10 -3.85 -12.39
N TRP A 61 19.12 -4.72 -12.18
CA TRP A 61 19.08 -6.03 -12.82
C TRP A 61 18.81 -5.92 -14.34
N THR A 62 17.99 -4.96 -14.76
CA THR A 62 17.75 -4.64 -16.17
C THR A 62 19.06 -4.23 -16.86
N ASP A 63 19.80 -3.28 -16.28
CA ASP A 63 21.09 -2.83 -16.80
C ASP A 63 22.12 -3.96 -16.86
N ASN A 64 22.20 -4.78 -15.80
CA ASN A 64 23.08 -5.96 -15.78
C ASN A 64 22.73 -6.94 -16.90
N THR A 65 21.44 -7.14 -17.17
CA THR A 65 20.95 -8.01 -18.25
C THR A 65 21.35 -7.46 -19.62
N PHE A 66 21.23 -6.15 -19.83
CA PHE A 66 21.69 -5.50 -21.05
C PHE A 66 23.22 -5.61 -21.23
N GLN A 67 23.99 -5.48 -20.16
CA GLN A 67 25.45 -5.65 -20.21
C GLN A 67 25.83 -7.09 -20.57
N LEU A 68 25.18 -8.08 -19.95
CA LEU A 68 25.39 -9.49 -20.27
C LEU A 68 25.04 -9.78 -21.73
N ARG A 69 23.90 -9.30 -22.21
CA ARG A 69 23.49 -9.39 -23.61
C ARG A 69 24.56 -8.82 -24.54
N LYS A 70 25.05 -7.61 -24.25
CA LYS A 70 26.08 -6.94 -25.04
C LYS A 70 27.37 -7.77 -25.09
N TYR A 71 27.78 -8.33 -23.96
CA TYR A 71 28.97 -9.19 -23.88
C TYR A 71 28.81 -10.49 -24.70
N LEU A 72 27.68 -11.17 -24.57
CA LEU A 72 27.41 -12.42 -25.31
C LEU A 72 27.38 -12.19 -26.83
N ILE A 73 26.82 -11.07 -27.29
CA ILE A 73 26.76 -10.76 -28.73
C ILE A 73 28.12 -10.29 -29.24
N ASN A 74 28.78 -9.35 -28.55
CA ASN A 74 29.95 -8.67 -29.11
C ASN A 74 31.27 -9.41 -28.85
N THR A 75 31.37 -10.14 -27.73
CA THR A 75 32.62 -10.83 -27.33
C THR A 75 32.54 -12.32 -27.64
N MET A 76 31.38 -12.94 -27.37
CA MET A 76 31.18 -14.38 -27.61
C MET A 76 30.59 -14.67 -29.00
N TYR A 77 30.33 -13.64 -29.82
CA TYR A 77 29.80 -13.73 -31.18
C TYR A 77 28.52 -14.58 -31.30
N MET A 78 27.70 -14.60 -30.25
CA MET A 78 26.44 -15.35 -30.24
C MET A 78 25.36 -14.63 -31.05
N ASP A 79 24.45 -15.41 -31.64
CA ASP A 79 23.31 -14.86 -32.37
C ASP A 79 22.40 -14.04 -31.44
N LYS A 80 22.03 -12.84 -31.91
CA LYS A 80 21.22 -11.88 -31.14
C LYS A 80 19.84 -12.43 -30.76
N LYS A 81 19.19 -13.19 -31.65
CA LYS A 81 17.86 -13.75 -31.40
C LYS A 81 17.95 -14.87 -30.36
N GLN A 82 18.96 -15.73 -30.47
CA GLN A 82 19.24 -16.78 -29.49
C GLN A 82 19.54 -16.19 -28.10
N VAL A 83 20.40 -15.18 -28.00
CA VAL A 83 20.73 -14.53 -26.71
C VAL A 83 19.50 -13.88 -26.08
N ASN A 84 18.69 -13.16 -26.87
CA ASN A 84 17.44 -12.57 -26.38
C ASN A 84 16.48 -13.64 -25.82
N GLN A 85 16.36 -14.79 -26.50
CA GLN A 85 15.53 -15.89 -26.03
C GLN A 85 16.08 -16.53 -24.75
N MET A 86 17.41 -16.68 -24.62
CA MET A 86 18.05 -17.20 -23.42
C MET A 86 17.87 -16.29 -22.21
N LEU A 87 17.95 -14.98 -22.42
CA LEU A 87 17.74 -13.97 -21.38
C LEU A 87 16.26 -13.63 -21.14
N GLN A 88 15.35 -14.29 -21.85
CA GLN A 88 13.90 -14.05 -21.79
C GLN A 88 13.54 -12.57 -21.97
N MET A 89 14.25 -11.89 -22.87
CA MET A 89 14.02 -10.48 -23.16
C MET A 89 12.91 -10.32 -24.18
N GLU A 90 11.79 -9.76 -23.73
CA GLU A 90 10.67 -9.35 -24.58
C GLU A 90 11.00 -8.07 -25.36
N ALA A 91 10.14 -7.70 -26.31
CA ALA A 91 10.39 -6.58 -27.22
C ALA A 91 10.37 -5.21 -26.51
N ASP A 92 9.63 -5.11 -25.42
CA ASP A 92 9.41 -3.93 -24.57
C ASP A 92 10.19 -4.00 -23.24
N PHE A 93 11.17 -4.91 -23.14
CA PHE A 93 12.04 -4.99 -21.97
C PHE A 93 12.88 -3.70 -21.84
N ASP A 94 12.61 -2.91 -20.81
CA ASP A 94 13.30 -1.67 -20.50
C ASP A 94 13.27 -1.35 -19.00
N ASN A 95 13.97 -0.29 -18.61
CA ASN A 95 13.92 0.26 -17.26
C ASN A 95 12.52 0.78 -16.92
N VAL A 96 12.16 0.67 -15.64
CA VAL A 96 10.87 1.10 -15.11
C VAL A 96 11.02 2.39 -14.30
N GLU A 97 10.16 3.36 -14.57
CA GLU A 97 10.12 4.60 -13.80
C GLU A 97 9.29 4.43 -12.52
N PRO A 98 9.76 4.93 -11.37
CA PRO A 98 8.94 4.99 -10.17
C PRO A 98 7.78 5.96 -10.40
N PRO A 99 6.58 5.71 -9.85
CA PRO A 99 5.46 6.63 -9.97
C PRO A 99 5.85 7.98 -9.37
N THR A 100 5.79 9.01 -10.22
CA THR A 100 5.95 10.40 -9.80
C THR A 100 4.75 10.79 -8.93
N LYS A 101 5.04 11.55 -7.87
CA LYS A 101 4.09 11.93 -6.81
C LYS A 101 2.78 12.49 -7.32
#